data_AF-A0A2U3H9S1-F1
#
_entry.id   AF-A0A2U3H9S1-F1
#
_cell.length_a   1.000
_cell.length_b   1.000
_cell.length_c   1.000
_cell.angle_alpha   90.00
_cell.angle_beta   90.00
_cell.angle_gamma   90.00
#
_symmetry.space_group_name_H-M   'P 1'
#
loop_
_entity.id
_entity.type
_entity.pdbx_description
1 polymer ?
#
loop_
_entity_poly.entity_id
_entity_poly.type
_entity_poly.pdbx_seq_one_letter_code
_entity_poly.pdbx_strand_id
1 'polypeptide(L)'
;MSISGRQGVYVAEMHYRGLGSDSGPVSSLTRQQELLRKSTVRSVSIDSLVITDSPRLQGEDSEHIQMIAETGEDLPPIWVHQPSRKVIDGVHRVRAAVIRGMTEIDARFFHGSEADVFLLSVSANIKHGLPLSQDDRVAAARRVFTTHPEWSDRMVASLTGLSPRRVAAMRSQIAQGAPQPSRRIGRDGRSRPVDSAQGRQRAAEIISQNPTASLRQIARAAGISPATAADVRNRLDRGDLPVPQGALPEEAREKILTAASSAGRRNGKDRAAEPDLTSIFDRLRRDPSLRFSETGRSLLRMFDAVRVALREQEEVLQSLPPHCRTTMAELSCGYAQVLQTFGEELKVAQQAKAELSRASAG
;
A
#
# COMPACT_ATOMS: atom_id res chain seq x y z
N MET A 1 5.66 -17.98 -56.10
CA MET A 1 4.20 -18.05 -55.88
C MET A 1 3.98 -18.99 -54.70
N SER A 2 4.08 -18.60 -53.42
CA SER A 2 3.54 -17.43 -52.69
C SER A 2 2.04 -17.50 -52.43
N ILE A 3 1.64 -18.22 -51.38
CA ILE A 3 0.42 -18.01 -50.55
C ILE A 3 0.82 -18.55 -49.15
N SER A 4 1.41 -17.79 -48.23
CA SER A 4 0.87 -16.71 -47.40
C SER A 4 -0.49 -17.02 -46.76
N GLY A 5 -0.46 -17.76 -45.65
CA GLY A 5 -1.58 -17.94 -44.73
C GLY A 5 -1.16 -17.52 -43.33
N ARG A 6 -1.39 -16.25 -42.99
CA ARG A 6 -1.17 -15.66 -41.66
C ARG A 6 -1.93 -16.45 -40.58
N GLN A 7 -1.22 -17.20 -39.74
CA GLN A 7 -1.74 -17.59 -38.43
C GLN A 7 -1.63 -16.37 -37.52
N GLY A 8 -2.78 -15.78 -37.23
CA GLY A 8 -2.91 -14.68 -36.27
C GLY A 8 -2.47 -15.14 -34.89
N VAL A 9 -1.39 -14.53 -34.40
CA VAL A 9 -0.96 -14.61 -33.01
C VAL A 9 -2.02 -13.91 -32.17
N TYR A 10 -2.90 -14.68 -31.54
CA TYR A 10 -3.72 -14.19 -30.44
C TYR A 10 -2.78 -13.95 -29.25
N VAL A 11 -2.37 -12.70 -29.08
CA VAL A 11 -1.78 -12.21 -27.83
C VAL A 11 -2.89 -12.30 -26.79
N ALA A 12 -2.86 -13.34 -25.96
CA ALA A 12 -3.70 -13.42 -24.78
C ALA A 12 -3.16 -12.42 -23.75
N GLU A 13 -3.61 -11.16 -23.87
CA GLU A 13 -3.58 -10.20 -22.78
C GLU A 13 -4.20 -10.86 -21.55
N MET A 14 -3.46 -10.90 -20.44
CA MET A 14 -3.99 -11.33 -19.15
C MET A 14 -5.09 -10.37 -18.71
N HIS A 15 -6.32 -10.65 -19.14
CA HIS A 15 -7.51 -10.18 -18.46
C HIS A 15 -7.49 -10.77 -17.06
N TYR A 16 -7.31 -9.93 -16.04
CA TYR A 16 -7.63 -10.21 -14.64
C TYR A 16 -9.13 -10.48 -14.47
N ARG A 17 -9.62 -11.59 -15.04
CA ARG A 17 -10.98 -12.09 -14.84
C ARG A 17 -10.89 -13.46 -14.19
N GLY A 18 -11.08 -13.46 -12.87
CA GLY A 18 -11.77 -14.53 -12.17
C GLY A 18 -10.89 -15.66 -11.64
N LEU A 19 -10.26 -15.43 -10.47
CA LEU A 19 -10.15 -16.41 -9.39
C LEU A 19 -10.20 -15.64 -8.05
N GLY A 20 -11.28 -15.80 -7.27
CA GLY A 20 -11.37 -15.40 -5.85
C GLY A 20 -11.14 -13.91 -5.52
N SER A 21 -12.23 -13.14 -5.48
CA SER A 21 -12.26 -11.71 -5.18
C SER A 21 -11.91 -11.38 -3.71
N ASP A 22 -10.66 -10.95 -3.45
CA ASP A 22 -10.35 -9.76 -2.60
C ASP A 22 -8.85 -9.37 -2.57
N SER A 23 -7.96 -10.16 -3.17
CA SER A 23 -6.51 -9.89 -3.17
C SER A 23 -6.06 -9.23 -4.47
N GLY A 24 -5.72 -7.94 -4.44
CA GLY A 24 -5.13 -7.26 -5.60
C GLY A 24 -3.72 -7.75 -6.00
N PRO A 25 -3.15 -7.23 -7.09
CA PRO A 25 -1.88 -7.69 -7.68
C PRO A 25 -0.67 -7.74 -6.73
N VAL A 26 -0.56 -6.80 -5.79
CA VAL A 26 0.54 -6.83 -4.82
C VAL A 26 0.34 -7.93 -3.77
N SER A 27 -0.89 -8.22 -3.37
CA SER A 27 -1.16 -9.38 -2.52
C SER A 27 -0.95 -10.70 -3.27
N SER A 28 -1.16 -10.75 -4.60
CA SER A 28 -0.78 -11.93 -5.37
C SER A 28 0.74 -12.10 -5.43
N LEU A 29 1.51 -11.02 -5.62
CA LEU A 29 2.99 -11.08 -5.58
C LEU A 29 3.51 -11.47 -4.20
N THR A 30 2.99 -10.90 -3.11
CA THR A 30 3.39 -11.30 -1.74
C THR A 30 3.04 -12.76 -1.46
N ARG A 31 1.86 -13.22 -1.89
CA ARG A 31 1.47 -14.63 -1.78
C ARG A 31 2.36 -15.54 -2.61
N GLN A 32 2.74 -15.12 -3.83
CA GLN A 32 3.67 -15.85 -4.68
C GLN A 32 5.05 -15.96 -4.03
N GLN A 33 5.56 -14.90 -3.41
CA GLN A 33 6.81 -14.94 -2.63
C GLN A 33 6.70 -15.93 -1.46
N GLU A 34 5.59 -15.94 -0.74
CA GLU A 34 5.39 -16.87 0.38
C GLU A 34 5.31 -18.33 -0.07
N LEU A 35 4.57 -18.60 -1.15
CA LEU A 35 4.50 -19.92 -1.77
C LEU A 35 5.87 -20.38 -2.27
N LEU A 36 6.63 -19.49 -2.90
CA LEU A 36 8.01 -19.74 -3.33
C LEU A 36 8.92 -20.04 -2.14
N ARG A 37 8.79 -19.35 -1.02
CA ARG A 37 9.60 -19.64 0.18
C ARG A 37 9.34 -21.02 0.77
N LYS A 38 8.10 -21.50 0.66
CA LYS A 38 7.66 -22.81 1.17
C LYS A 38 7.77 -23.92 0.13
N SER A 39 8.16 -23.62 -1.11
CA SER A 39 8.27 -24.63 -2.16
C SER A 39 9.45 -25.55 -1.91
N THR A 40 9.38 -26.74 -2.51
CA THR A 40 10.48 -27.70 -2.48
C THR A 40 11.73 -27.09 -3.10
N VAL A 41 12.86 -27.35 -2.45
CA VAL A 41 14.19 -27.00 -2.93
C VAL A 41 14.67 -28.12 -3.84
N ARG A 42 15.33 -27.76 -4.94
CA ARG A 42 15.92 -28.70 -5.88
C ARG A 42 17.30 -28.21 -6.28
N SER A 43 18.27 -29.12 -6.33
CA SER A 43 19.58 -28.83 -6.90
C SER A 43 19.46 -28.60 -8.40
N VAL A 44 20.15 -27.57 -8.91
CA VAL A 44 20.19 -27.24 -10.33
C VAL A 44 21.61 -26.95 -10.78
N SER A 45 21.95 -27.38 -11.99
CA SER A 45 23.21 -27.03 -12.63
C SER A 45 23.30 -25.52 -12.85
N ILE A 46 24.40 -24.92 -12.43
CA ILE A 46 24.66 -23.48 -12.56
C ILE A 46 24.70 -23.06 -14.04
N ASP A 47 25.27 -23.89 -14.92
CA ASP A 47 25.38 -23.62 -16.35
C ASP A 47 24.02 -23.56 -17.06
N SER A 48 22.97 -24.12 -16.46
CA SER A 48 21.61 -24.07 -16.99
C SER A 48 20.87 -22.75 -16.65
N LEU A 49 21.45 -21.91 -15.81
CA LEU A 49 20.82 -20.68 -15.32
C LEU A 49 21.05 -19.49 -16.24
N VAL A 50 20.01 -18.67 -16.41
CA VAL A 50 20.09 -17.45 -17.21
C VAL A 50 20.12 -16.24 -16.27
N ILE A 51 21.20 -15.46 -16.31
CA ILE A 51 21.34 -14.21 -15.56
C ILE A 51 21.16 -13.05 -16.53
N THR A 52 19.95 -12.51 -16.60
CA THR A 52 19.60 -11.33 -17.40
C THR A 52 18.51 -10.52 -16.67
N ASP A 53 18.31 -9.26 -17.06
CA ASP A 53 17.27 -8.38 -16.48
C ASP A 53 17.40 -8.12 -14.96
N SER A 54 18.64 -8.00 -14.46
CA SER A 54 18.85 -7.63 -13.06
C SER A 54 18.15 -6.29 -12.73
N PRO A 55 17.45 -6.19 -11.58
CA PRO A 55 16.89 -4.92 -11.13
C PRO A 55 17.96 -3.90 -10.70
N ARG A 56 19.24 -4.29 -10.66
CA ARG A 56 20.38 -3.41 -10.31
C ARG A 56 20.99 -2.77 -11.56
N LEU A 57 21.12 -1.45 -11.56
CA LEU A 57 21.72 -0.66 -12.63
C LEU A 57 23.25 -0.84 -12.69
N GLN A 58 23.91 -0.88 -11.54
CA GLN A 58 25.36 -1.07 -11.44
C GLN A 58 25.76 -2.56 -11.56
N GLY A 59 24.79 -3.45 -11.76
CA GLY A 59 25.03 -4.87 -11.93
C GLY A 59 25.39 -5.59 -10.63
N GLU A 60 26.37 -6.47 -10.73
CA GLU A 60 26.84 -7.36 -9.67
C GLU A 60 27.83 -6.63 -8.75
N ASP A 61 27.82 -6.94 -7.46
CA ASP A 61 28.67 -6.32 -6.45
C ASP A 61 29.78 -7.32 -6.10
N SER A 62 30.99 -7.06 -6.61
CA SER A 62 32.11 -7.98 -6.48
C SER A 62 32.56 -8.17 -5.02
N GLU A 63 32.53 -7.12 -4.20
CA GLU A 63 32.88 -7.21 -2.77
C GLU A 63 31.86 -8.06 -2.02
N HIS A 64 30.57 -7.85 -2.30
CA HIS A 64 29.51 -8.66 -1.69
C HIS A 64 29.57 -10.13 -2.13
N ILE A 65 29.85 -10.40 -3.40
CA ILE A 65 30.03 -11.76 -3.92
C ILE A 65 31.18 -12.46 -3.19
N GLN A 66 32.31 -11.78 -3.03
CA GLN A 66 33.49 -12.34 -2.36
C GLN A 66 33.19 -12.64 -0.89
N MET A 67 32.53 -11.72 -0.19
CA MET A 67 32.08 -11.92 1.19
C MET A 67 31.19 -13.17 1.33
N ILE A 68 30.23 -13.37 0.41
CA ILE A 68 29.38 -14.57 0.38
C ILE A 68 30.22 -15.82 0.11
N ALA A 69 31.18 -15.76 -0.82
CA ALA A 69 32.02 -16.90 -1.16
C ALA A 69 32.87 -17.36 0.04
N GLU A 70 33.33 -16.43 0.88
CA GLU A 70 34.20 -16.69 2.04
C GLU A 70 33.48 -17.17 3.29
N THR A 71 32.15 -16.98 3.41
CA THR A 71 31.42 -17.24 4.67
C THR A 71 31.37 -18.73 5.08
N GLY A 72 31.76 -19.66 4.21
CA GLY A 72 31.80 -21.12 4.48
C GLY A 72 30.44 -21.80 4.72
N GLU A 73 29.38 -21.03 4.99
CA GLU A 73 28.01 -21.52 5.18
C GLU A 73 27.36 -21.98 3.86
N ASP A 74 26.38 -22.88 3.97
CA ASP A 74 25.54 -23.30 2.85
C ASP A 74 24.77 -22.11 2.27
N LEU A 75 24.78 -22.00 0.93
CA LEU A 75 24.11 -20.90 0.25
C LEU A 75 22.59 -21.07 0.32
N PRO A 76 21.82 -20.08 0.80
CA PRO A 76 20.38 -20.16 0.81
C PRO A 76 19.81 -20.37 -0.60
N PRO A 77 18.71 -21.11 -0.77
CA PRO A 77 18.17 -21.41 -2.10
C PRO A 77 17.84 -20.17 -2.92
N ILE A 78 18.29 -20.15 -4.18
CA ILE A 78 17.99 -19.09 -5.16
C ILE A 78 16.57 -19.24 -5.70
N TRP A 79 16.01 -18.20 -6.32
CA TRP A 79 14.72 -18.29 -7.00
C TRP A 79 14.93 -18.27 -8.51
N VAL A 80 14.29 -19.21 -9.20
CA VAL A 80 14.46 -19.41 -10.65
C VAL A 80 13.11 -19.52 -11.32
N HIS A 81 12.93 -18.87 -12.46
CA HIS A 81 11.76 -19.06 -13.30
C HIS A 81 11.89 -20.39 -14.07
N GLN A 82 10.97 -21.33 -13.85
CA GLN A 82 11.08 -22.69 -14.38
C GLN A 82 11.17 -22.74 -15.92
N PRO A 83 10.32 -22.04 -16.69
CA PRO A 83 10.35 -22.12 -18.16
C PRO A 83 11.62 -21.50 -18.77
N SER A 84 12.01 -20.31 -18.33
CA SER A 84 13.15 -19.58 -18.94
C SER A 84 14.49 -19.80 -18.26
N ARG A 85 14.50 -20.51 -17.12
CA ARG A 85 15.67 -20.69 -16.23
C ARG A 85 16.29 -19.37 -15.75
N LYS A 86 15.55 -18.25 -15.85
CA LYS A 86 16.02 -16.93 -15.42
C LYS A 86 16.10 -16.88 -13.90
N VAL A 87 17.23 -16.41 -13.37
CA VAL A 87 17.41 -16.17 -11.93
C VAL A 87 16.59 -14.95 -11.54
N ILE A 88 15.63 -15.14 -10.63
CA ILE A 88 14.73 -14.10 -10.11
C ILE A 88 15.37 -13.40 -8.91
N ASP A 89 15.98 -14.18 -8.02
CA ASP A 89 16.66 -13.72 -6.82
C ASP A 89 17.86 -14.61 -6.51
N GLY A 90 18.95 -14.00 -6.03
CA GLY A 90 20.18 -14.72 -5.68
C GLY A 90 21.27 -14.74 -6.74
N VAL A 91 21.32 -13.77 -7.67
CA VAL A 91 22.42 -13.66 -8.65
C VAL A 91 23.79 -13.63 -7.98
N HIS A 92 23.98 -12.85 -6.91
CA HIS A 92 25.25 -12.83 -6.17
C HIS A 92 25.59 -14.19 -5.53
N ARG A 93 24.57 -14.96 -5.11
CA ARG A 93 24.77 -16.33 -4.59
C ARG A 93 25.19 -17.31 -5.69
N VAL A 94 24.64 -17.18 -6.89
CA VAL A 94 25.10 -17.97 -8.06
C VAL A 94 26.58 -17.66 -8.36
N ARG A 95 26.97 -16.38 -8.35
CA ARG A 95 28.37 -15.99 -8.57
C ARG A 95 29.31 -16.50 -7.47
N ALA A 96 28.88 -16.42 -6.21
CA ALA A 96 29.65 -16.97 -5.10
C ALA A 96 29.82 -18.50 -5.21
N ALA A 97 28.78 -19.23 -5.63
CA ALA A 97 28.86 -20.67 -5.88
C ALA A 97 29.89 -21.01 -6.98
N VAL A 98 29.94 -20.22 -8.06
CA VAL A 98 30.96 -20.36 -9.11
C VAL A 98 32.37 -20.13 -8.56
N ILE A 99 32.57 -19.10 -7.73
CA ILE A 99 33.89 -18.84 -7.10
C ILE A 99 34.30 -19.99 -6.18
N ARG A 100 33.34 -20.60 -5.47
CA ARG A 100 33.55 -21.79 -4.65
C ARG A 100 33.79 -23.08 -5.47
N GLY A 101 33.75 -23.02 -6.80
CA GLY A 101 33.93 -24.19 -7.67
C GLY A 101 32.75 -25.17 -7.67
N MET A 102 31.57 -24.72 -7.23
CA MET A 102 30.36 -25.54 -7.27
C MET A 102 29.82 -25.65 -8.70
N THR A 103 29.27 -26.79 -9.06
CA THR A 103 28.59 -27.02 -10.35
C THR A 103 27.07 -26.96 -10.24
N GLU A 104 26.55 -27.13 -9.02
CA GLU A 104 25.13 -27.07 -8.71
C GLU A 104 24.83 -26.11 -7.55
N ILE A 105 23.61 -25.59 -7.52
CA ILE A 105 23.11 -24.72 -6.46
C ILE A 105 21.65 -25.05 -6.15
N ASP A 106 21.26 -24.90 -4.90
CA ASP A 106 19.87 -25.08 -4.48
C ASP A 106 18.97 -23.98 -5.01
N ALA A 107 17.87 -24.37 -5.65
CA ALA A 107 16.90 -23.45 -6.23
C ALA A 107 15.45 -23.79 -5.86
N ARG A 108 14.63 -22.75 -5.84
CA ARG A 108 13.18 -22.80 -5.77
C ARG A 108 12.58 -22.24 -7.04
N PHE A 109 11.54 -22.90 -7.54
CA PHE A 109 11.02 -22.64 -8.88
C PHE A 109 9.72 -21.87 -8.89
N PHE A 110 9.70 -20.80 -9.69
CA PHE A 110 8.53 -20.02 -10.01
C PHE A 110 7.94 -20.46 -11.36
N HIS A 111 6.63 -20.64 -11.39
CA HIS A 111 5.88 -21.14 -12.55
C HIS A 111 4.92 -20.09 -13.16
N GLY A 112 5.04 -18.81 -12.78
CA GLY A 112 4.19 -17.75 -13.33
C GLY A 112 4.67 -17.21 -14.68
N SER A 113 4.23 -16.00 -15.03
CA SER A 113 4.55 -15.39 -16.33
C SER A 113 5.92 -14.69 -16.31
N GLU A 114 6.52 -14.50 -17.49
CA GLU A 114 7.76 -13.74 -17.61
C GLU A 114 7.58 -12.26 -17.21
N ALA A 115 6.38 -11.69 -17.40
CA ALA A 115 6.05 -10.35 -16.93
C ALA A 115 6.15 -10.25 -15.39
N ASP A 116 5.77 -11.31 -14.67
CA ASP A 116 5.85 -11.37 -13.21
C ASP A 116 7.29 -11.56 -12.69
N VAL A 117 8.19 -12.12 -13.50
CA VAL A 117 9.58 -12.39 -13.09
C VAL A 117 10.30 -11.10 -12.66
N PHE A 118 10.18 -10.04 -13.46
CA PHE A 118 10.77 -8.75 -13.12
C PHE A 118 10.13 -8.13 -11.87
N LEU A 119 8.82 -8.26 -11.70
CA LEU A 119 8.11 -7.72 -10.54
C LEU A 119 8.49 -8.49 -9.26
N LEU A 120 8.66 -9.81 -9.36
CA LEU A 120 9.13 -10.66 -8.26
C LEU A 120 10.59 -10.34 -7.88
N SER A 121 11.47 -10.11 -8.85
CA SER A 121 12.86 -9.74 -8.56
C SER A 121 12.95 -8.40 -7.83
N VAL A 122 12.20 -7.38 -8.27
CA VAL A 122 12.18 -6.07 -7.61
C VAL A 122 11.60 -6.18 -6.19
N SER A 123 10.47 -6.88 -6.01
CA SER A 123 9.82 -7.01 -4.70
C SER A 123 10.63 -7.82 -3.69
N ALA A 124 11.39 -8.83 -4.14
CA ALA A 124 12.23 -9.65 -3.25
C ALA A 124 13.33 -8.82 -2.58
N ASN A 125 13.92 -7.87 -3.32
CA ASN A 125 15.05 -7.04 -2.90
C ASN A 125 14.65 -5.79 -2.06
N ILE A 126 13.37 -5.60 -1.70
CA ILE A 126 12.96 -4.48 -0.83
C ILE A 126 13.30 -4.74 0.64
N LYS A 127 13.02 -5.96 1.12
CA LYS A 127 13.08 -6.29 2.56
C LYS A 127 14.15 -7.32 2.92
N HIS A 128 14.67 -8.05 1.95
CA HIS A 128 15.58 -9.17 2.19
C HIS A 128 16.76 -9.13 1.22
N GLY A 129 17.90 -9.67 1.65
CA GLY A 129 19.17 -9.61 0.90
C GLY A 129 19.77 -8.20 0.91
N LEU A 130 20.73 -7.98 0.00
CA LEU A 130 21.28 -6.65 -0.24
C LEU A 130 20.16 -5.76 -0.81
N PRO A 131 19.76 -4.65 -0.17
CA PRO A 131 18.66 -3.83 -0.69
C PRO A 131 18.99 -3.23 -2.07
N LEU A 132 17.97 -2.97 -2.89
CA LEU A 132 18.14 -2.15 -4.10
C LEU A 132 18.54 -0.71 -3.71
N SER A 133 19.43 -0.10 -4.47
CA SER A 133 19.77 1.32 -4.28
C SER A 133 18.58 2.23 -4.60
N GLN A 134 18.66 3.50 -4.23
CA GLN A 134 17.62 4.47 -4.57
C GLN A 134 17.43 4.61 -6.09
N ASP A 135 18.51 4.50 -6.86
CA ASP A 135 18.49 4.61 -8.32
C ASP A 135 17.92 3.36 -8.98
N ASP A 136 18.26 2.17 -8.46
CA ASP A 136 17.66 0.91 -8.88
C ASP A 136 16.13 0.93 -8.69
N ARG A 137 15.65 1.40 -7.53
CA ARG A 137 14.22 1.52 -7.25
C ARG A 137 13.53 2.50 -8.21
N VAL A 138 14.21 3.57 -8.60
CA VAL A 138 13.71 4.55 -9.58
C VAL A 138 13.65 3.95 -10.98
N ALA A 139 14.70 3.26 -11.42
CA ALA A 139 14.71 2.56 -12.71
C ALA A 139 13.63 1.47 -12.77
N ALA A 140 13.46 0.71 -11.68
CA ALA A 140 12.39 -0.27 -11.56
C ALA A 140 11.01 0.38 -11.71
N ALA A 141 10.75 1.50 -11.03
CA ALA A 141 9.49 2.23 -11.17
C ALA A 141 9.25 2.69 -12.61
N ARG A 142 10.28 3.18 -13.30
CA ARG A 142 10.19 3.58 -14.73
C ARG A 142 9.81 2.40 -15.62
N ARG A 143 10.48 1.25 -15.46
CA ARG A 143 10.17 0.03 -16.21
C ARG A 143 8.73 -0.44 -15.96
N VAL A 144 8.26 -0.38 -14.72
CA VAL A 144 6.87 -0.72 -14.35
C VAL A 144 5.86 0.21 -15.02
N PHE A 145 6.13 1.51 -15.14
CA PHE A 145 5.22 2.42 -15.85
C PHE A 145 5.08 2.09 -17.34
N THR A 146 6.12 1.55 -17.96
CA THR A 146 6.10 1.13 -19.37
C THR A 146 5.37 -0.20 -19.55
N THR A 147 5.60 -1.18 -18.66
CA THR A 147 5.02 -2.53 -18.79
C THR A 147 3.62 -2.65 -18.21
N HIS A 148 3.29 -1.83 -17.20
CA HIS A 148 2.02 -1.83 -16.48
C HIS A 148 1.50 -0.39 -16.29
N PRO A 149 1.19 0.32 -17.39
CA PRO A 149 0.76 1.72 -17.34
C PRO A 149 -0.51 1.91 -16.49
N GLU A 150 -1.39 0.92 -16.45
CA GLU A 150 -2.65 0.90 -15.72
C GLU A 150 -2.48 0.78 -14.21
N TRP A 151 -1.29 0.51 -13.68
CA TRP A 151 -1.11 0.42 -12.23
C TRP A 151 -1.15 1.80 -11.56
N SER A 152 -1.74 1.88 -10.36
CA SER A 152 -1.77 3.12 -9.58
C SER A 152 -0.40 3.48 -8.97
N ASP A 153 -0.20 4.75 -8.62
CA ASP A 153 1.05 5.21 -7.98
C ASP A 153 1.32 4.50 -6.64
N ARG A 154 0.25 4.20 -5.89
CA ARG A 154 0.37 3.43 -4.64
C ARG A 154 0.76 1.97 -4.89
N MET A 155 0.33 1.38 -6.00
CA MET A 155 0.74 0.03 -6.40
C MET A 155 2.25 0.00 -6.67
N VAL A 156 2.70 0.85 -7.57
CA VAL A 156 4.12 0.93 -7.97
C VAL A 156 5.00 1.27 -6.75
N ALA A 157 4.57 2.21 -5.91
CA ALA A 157 5.26 2.55 -4.66
C ALA A 157 5.46 1.35 -3.73
N SER A 158 4.43 0.52 -3.56
CA SER A 158 4.53 -0.68 -2.72
C SER A 158 5.45 -1.75 -3.32
N LEU A 159 5.52 -1.83 -4.65
CA LEU A 159 6.38 -2.77 -5.37
C LEU A 159 7.85 -2.33 -5.36
N THR A 160 8.14 -1.03 -5.38
CA THR A 160 9.52 -0.52 -5.51
C THR A 160 10.08 0.03 -4.20
N GLY A 161 9.29 0.10 -3.13
CA GLY A 161 9.71 0.67 -1.85
C GLY A 161 9.85 2.20 -1.88
N LEU A 162 9.34 2.87 -2.91
CA LEU A 162 9.35 4.33 -3.03
C LEU A 162 8.12 4.96 -2.37
N SER A 163 8.20 6.25 -2.03
CA SER A 163 7.03 6.97 -1.54
C SER A 163 6.00 7.20 -2.67
N PRO A 164 4.69 7.09 -2.40
CA PRO A 164 3.66 7.37 -3.40
C PRO A 164 3.78 8.77 -4.03
N ARG A 165 4.22 9.78 -3.27
CA ARG A 165 4.45 11.14 -3.77
C ARG A 165 5.55 11.19 -4.81
N ARG A 166 6.67 10.49 -4.59
CA ARG A 166 7.79 10.42 -5.55
C ARG A 166 7.40 9.65 -6.80
N VAL A 167 6.62 8.58 -6.67
CA VAL A 167 6.05 7.81 -7.79
C VAL A 167 5.12 8.67 -8.65
N ALA A 168 4.21 9.42 -8.03
CA ALA A 168 3.33 10.35 -8.75
C ALA A 168 4.13 11.41 -9.52
N ALA A 169 5.15 12.02 -8.91
CA ALA A 169 6.01 13.00 -9.58
C ALA A 169 6.74 12.41 -10.79
N MET A 170 7.31 11.20 -10.65
CA MET A 170 7.96 10.50 -11.77
C MET A 170 6.97 10.18 -12.89
N ARG A 171 5.75 9.72 -12.57
CA ARG A 171 4.74 9.46 -13.59
C ARG A 171 4.37 10.73 -14.35
N SER A 172 4.19 11.86 -13.65
CA SER A 172 3.88 13.14 -14.31
C SER A 172 4.98 13.59 -15.26
N GLN A 173 6.25 13.33 -14.95
CA GLN A 173 7.37 13.63 -15.86
C GLN A 173 7.37 12.73 -17.11
N ILE A 174 7.03 11.45 -16.96
CA ILE A 174 6.99 10.48 -18.06
C ILE A 174 5.74 10.68 -18.94
N ALA A 175 4.62 11.12 -18.35
CA ALA A 175 3.35 11.33 -19.02
C ALA A 175 3.37 12.46 -20.06
N GLN A 176 4.39 13.33 -20.05
CA GLN A 176 4.52 14.45 -20.98
C GLN A 176 4.70 14.05 -22.46
N GLY A 177 4.73 12.75 -22.78
CA GLY A 177 4.86 12.25 -24.16
C GLY A 177 4.07 10.99 -24.52
N ALA A 178 3.18 10.48 -23.66
CA ALA A 178 2.44 9.23 -23.93
C ALA A 178 0.99 9.24 -23.40
N PRO A 179 0.02 8.63 -24.12
CA PRO A 179 -1.35 8.47 -23.64
C PRO A 179 -1.38 7.76 -22.29
N GLN A 180 -1.95 8.40 -21.28
CA GLN A 180 -2.13 7.79 -19.96
C GLN A 180 -3.46 7.04 -19.91
N PRO A 181 -3.52 5.89 -19.23
CA PRO A 181 -4.76 5.14 -19.11
C PRO A 181 -5.79 5.95 -18.31
N SER A 182 -7.03 5.98 -18.80
CA SER A 182 -8.15 6.69 -18.16
C SER A 182 -8.58 6.07 -16.82
N ARG A 183 -8.14 4.83 -16.55
CA ARG A 183 -8.36 4.09 -15.31
C ARG A 183 -7.06 3.51 -14.78
N ARG A 184 -6.93 3.44 -13.45
CA ARG A 184 -5.80 2.83 -12.76
C ARG A 184 -6.25 1.75 -11.77
N ILE A 185 -5.45 0.70 -11.66
CA ILE A 185 -5.63 -0.44 -10.76
C ILE A 185 -4.95 -0.13 -9.42
N GLY A 186 -5.76 -0.11 -8.36
CA GLY A 186 -5.29 0.05 -6.98
C GLY A 186 -4.60 -1.20 -6.45
N ARG A 187 -3.92 -1.08 -5.29
CA ARG A 187 -3.33 -2.21 -4.56
C ARG A 187 -4.32 -3.34 -4.29
N ASP A 188 -5.59 -2.99 -4.15
CA ASP A 188 -6.74 -3.88 -3.94
C ASP A 188 -7.28 -4.52 -5.23
N GLY A 189 -6.61 -4.32 -6.37
CA GLY A 189 -7.05 -4.83 -7.67
C GLY A 189 -8.24 -4.08 -8.26
N ARG A 190 -8.78 -3.07 -7.56
CA ARG A 190 -9.94 -2.32 -8.04
C ARG A 190 -9.51 -1.24 -9.04
N SER A 191 -10.13 -1.27 -10.21
CA SER A 191 -9.97 -0.25 -11.27
C SER A 191 -10.76 1.01 -10.92
N ARG A 192 -10.07 2.16 -10.88
CA ARG A 192 -10.64 3.47 -10.57
C ARG A 192 -10.31 4.48 -11.69
N PRO A 193 -11.24 5.35 -12.10
CA PRO A 193 -10.93 6.44 -13.02
C PRO A 193 -9.80 7.32 -12.47
N VAL A 194 -8.88 7.76 -13.34
CA VAL A 194 -7.78 8.65 -12.96
C VAL A 194 -8.30 10.03 -12.61
N ASP A 195 -9.29 10.52 -13.36
CA ASP A 195 -9.98 11.77 -13.08
C ASP A 195 -11.37 11.51 -12.50
N SER A 196 -11.41 11.33 -11.17
CA SER A 196 -12.68 11.28 -10.44
C SER A 196 -13.34 12.66 -10.30
N ALA A 197 -12.61 13.76 -10.54
CA ALA A 197 -13.12 15.12 -10.42
C ALA A 197 -14.06 15.44 -11.59
N GLN A 198 -13.66 15.12 -12.83
CA GLN A 198 -14.52 15.29 -14.00
C GLN A 198 -15.81 14.47 -13.89
N GLY A 199 -15.74 13.24 -13.40
CA GLY A 199 -16.94 12.41 -13.14
C GLY A 199 -17.85 13.01 -12.06
N ARG A 200 -17.28 13.59 -11.00
CA ARG A 200 -18.04 14.30 -9.96
C ARG A 200 -18.64 15.61 -10.46
N GLN A 201 -17.95 16.35 -11.33
CA GLN A 201 -18.49 17.56 -11.97
C GLN A 201 -19.66 17.27 -12.89
N ARG A 202 -19.56 16.24 -13.75
CA ARG A 202 -20.70 15.78 -14.56
C ARG A 202 -21.88 15.33 -13.70
N ALA A 203 -21.62 14.63 -12.60
CA ALA A 203 -22.68 14.26 -11.66
C ALA A 203 -23.37 15.49 -11.06
N ALA A 204 -22.62 16.55 -10.75
CA ALA A 204 -23.16 17.80 -10.24
C ALA A 204 -24.02 18.54 -11.27
N GLU A 205 -23.56 18.60 -12.52
CA GLU A 205 -24.34 19.15 -13.64
C GLU A 205 -25.67 18.41 -13.80
N ILE A 206 -25.65 17.07 -13.81
CA ILE A 206 -26.86 16.25 -13.94
C ILE A 206 -27.81 16.47 -12.75
N ILE A 207 -27.28 16.59 -11.53
CA ILE A 207 -28.10 16.88 -10.35
C ILE A 207 -28.72 18.28 -10.44
N SER A 208 -27.98 19.28 -10.93
CA SER A 208 -28.49 20.63 -11.11
C SER A 208 -29.57 20.73 -12.20
N GLN A 209 -29.46 19.94 -13.27
CA GLN A 209 -30.43 19.90 -14.36
C GLN A 209 -31.67 19.05 -14.02
N ASN A 210 -31.48 17.96 -13.28
CA ASN A 210 -32.54 17.03 -12.91
C ASN A 210 -32.43 16.62 -11.42
N PRO A 211 -32.94 17.46 -10.49
CA PRO A 211 -32.84 17.20 -9.05
C PRO A 211 -33.48 15.86 -8.62
N THR A 212 -34.53 15.41 -9.33
CA THR A 212 -35.28 14.19 -9.06
C THR A 212 -34.66 12.91 -9.63
N ALA A 213 -33.55 13.00 -10.39
CA ALA A 213 -32.91 11.83 -10.99
C ALA A 213 -32.44 10.82 -9.93
N SER A 214 -32.59 9.53 -10.21
CA SER A 214 -32.11 8.49 -9.27
C SER A 214 -30.58 8.46 -9.21
N LEU A 215 -30.02 8.10 -8.05
CA LEU A 215 -28.56 7.98 -7.85
C LEU A 215 -27.90 7.02 -8.86
N ARG A 216 -28.62 5.95 -9.26
CA ARG A 216 -28.15 5.00 -10.27
C ARG A 216 -28.09 5.62 -11.66
N GLN A 217 -29.05 6.45 -12.05
CA GLN A 217 -29.04 7.16 -13.33
C GLN A 217 -27.90 8.19 -13.38
N ILE A 218 -27.72 8.97 -12.31
CA ILE A 218 -26.62 9.95 -12.21
C ILE A 218 -25.27 9.25 -12.31
N ALA A 219 -25.07 8.15 -11.56
CA ALA A 219 -23.85 7.38 -11.59
C ALA A 219 -23.52 6.84 -12.98
N ARG A 220 -24.52 6.30 -13.69
CA ARG A 220 -24.36 5.75 -15.05
C ARG A 220 -24.00 6.84 -16.07
N ALA A 221 -24.70 7.97 -16.03
CA ALA A 221 -24.48 9.08 -16.95
C ALA A 221 -23.13 9.80 -16.70
N ALA A 222 -22.70 9.90 -15.44
CA ALA A 222 -21.44 10.55 -15.06
C ALA A 222 -20.22 9.60 -15.06
N GLY A 223 -20.40 8.29 -15.25
CA GLY A 223 -19.32 7.30 -15.25
C GLY A 223 -18.68 7.07 -13.86
N ILE A 224 -19.44 7.29 -12.78
CA ILE A 224 -19.00 7.15 -11.38
C ILE A 224 -19.78 6.05 -10.65
N SER A 225 -19.40 5.73 -9.41
CA SER A 225 -20.14 4.76 -8.59
C SER A 225 -21.42 5.37 -7.99
N PRO A 226 -22.46 4.58 -7.68
CA PRO A 226 -23.66 5.06 -6.97
C PRO A 226 -23.36 5.74 -5.64
N ALA A 227 -22.36 5.23 -4.89
CA ALA A 227 -21.92 5.84 -3.64
C ALA A 227 -21.27 7.22 -3.86
N THR A 228 -20.52 7.39 -4.95
CA THR A 228 -19.94 8.69 -5.33
C THR A 228 -21.03 9.67 -5.79
N ALA A 229 -22.07 9.20 -6.49
CA ALA A 229 -23.21 10.04 -6.85
C ALA A 229 -23.99 10.50 -5.60
N ALA A 230 -24.14 9.62 -4.59
CA ALA A 230 -24.74 9.96 -3.30
C ALA A 230 -23.91 11.01 -2.54
N ASP A 231 -22.58 10.83 -2.50
CA ASP A 231 -21.64 11.80 -1.92
C ASP A 231 -21.75 13.18 -2.60
N VAL A 232 -21.78 13.23 -3.93
CA VAL A 232 -21.93 14.50 -4.67
C VAL A 232 -23.27 15.18 -4.35
N ARG A 233 -24.39 14.44 -4.32
CA ARG A 233 -25.71 14.98 -3.96
C ARG A 233 -25.73 15.54 -2.55
N ASN A 234 -25.29 14.76 -1.56
CA ASN A 234 -25.23 15.20 -0.16
C ASN A 234 -24.34 16.44 0.03
N ARG A 235 -23.35 16.65 -0.83
CA ARG A 235 -22.50 17.85 -0.80
C ARG A 235 -23.21 19.06 -1.41
N LEU A 236 -23.86 18.90 -2.56
CA LEU A 236 -24.67 19.96 -3.14
C LEU A 236 -25.82 20.40 -2.22
N ASP A 237 -26.49 19.45 -1.56
CA ASP A 237 -27.56 19.73 -0.60
C ASP A 237 -27.07 20.52 0.62
N ARG A 238 -25.79 20.36 0.98
CA ARG A 238 -25.10 21.13 2.05
C ARG A 238 -24.50 22.45 1.56
N GLY A 239 -24.59 22.76 0.26
CA GLY A 239 -23.94 23.93 -0.35
C GLY A 239 -22.43 23.80 -0.59
N ASP A 240 -21.89 22.58 -0.49
CA ASP A 240 -20.48 22.29 -0.74
C ASP A 240 -20.19 22.10 -2.25
N LEU A 241 -18.94 22.34 -2.65
CA LEU A 241 -18.49 22.04 -4.01
C LEU A 241 -18.58 20.54 -4.33
N PRO A 242 -18.91 20.13 -5.57
CA PRO A 242 -19.08 18.73 -5.93
C PRO A 242 -17.79 17.91 -5.88
N VAL A 243 -16.63 18.56 -6.04
CA VAL A 243 -15.30 17.95 -5.87
C VAL A 243 -14.72 18.39 -4.52
N PRO A 244 -14.17 17.48 -3.70
CA PRO A 244 -13.53 17.86 -2.44
C PRO A 244 -12.35 18.78 -2.74
N GLN A 245 -12.22 19.90 -2.02
CA GLN A 245 -11.05 20.77 -2.14
C GLN A 245 -9.82 20.05 -1.56
N GLY A 246 -9.24 19.18 -2.38
CA GLY A 246 -7.97 18.48 -2.18
C GLY A 246 -7.19 18.34 -3.48
N ALA A 247 -7.62 19.03 -4.54
CA ALA A 247 -7.00 19.04 -5.87
C ALA A 247 -6.43 20.42 -6.23
N LEU A 248 -5.97 21.20 -5.24
CA LEU A 248 -5.24 22.47 -5.46
C LEU A 248 -3.96 22.53 -4.58
N PRO A 249 -2.92 23.28 -5.00
CA PRO A 249 -1.59 23.29 -4.38
C PRO A 249 -1.56 23.69 -2.89
N GLU A 250 -0.61 23.14 -2.15
CA GLU A 250 -0.54 23.19 -0.67
C GLU A 250 -0.44 24.59 -0.05
N GLU A 251 -0.07 25.63 -0.80
CA GLU A 251 0.15 26.98 -0.28
C GLU A 251 -1.14 27.68 0.20
N ALA A 252 -2.32 27.23 -0.27
CA ALA A 252 -3.60 27.78 0.17
C ALA A 252 -4.12 27.15 1.48
N ARG A 253 -3.57 25.99 1.90
CA ARG A 253 -4.02 25.25 3.09
C ARG A 253 -3.61 25.91 4.41
N GLU A 254 -2.47 26.58 4.44
CA GLU A 254 -1.98 27.28 5.65
C GLU A 254 -2.85 28.50 6.03
N LYS A 255 -3.50 29.14 5.05
CA LYS A 255 -4.35 30.32 5.31
C LYS A 255 -5.77 30.00 5.79
N ILE A 256 -6.24 28.77 5.63
CA ILE A 256 -7.58 28.35 6.08
C ILE A 256 -7.55 27.87 7.55
N LEU A 257 -6.43 27.29 8.00
CA LEU A 257 -6.23 26.84 9.39
C LEU A 257 -6.22 28.00 10.40
N THR A 258 -5.91 29.22 9.95
CA THR A 258 -5.96 30.43 10.79
C THR A 258 -7.34 31.08 10.85
N ALA A 259 -8.18 30.91 9.82
CA ALA A 259 -9.52 31.53 9.75
C ALA A 259 -10.64 30.71 10.43
N ALA A 260 -10.48 29.39 10.56
CA ALA A 260 -11.49 28.51 11.17
C ALA A 260 -11.53 28.59 12.72
N SER A 261 -10.65 29.37 13.36
CA SER A 261 -10.55 29.49 14.81
C SER A 261 -11.58 30.44 15.45
N SER A 262 -12.50 31.04 14.68
CA SER A 262 -13.36 32.14 15.19
C SER A 262 -14.87 31.96 15.03
N ALA A 263 -15.41 30.82 14.60
CA ALA A 263 -16.86 30.66 14.47
C ALA A 263 -17.39 29.33 15.03
N GLY A 264 -18.19 29.42 16.11
CA GLY A 264 -19.20 28.41 16.42
C GLY A 264 -19.13 27.75 17.80
N ARG A 265 -19.29 28.52 18.87
CA ARG A 265 -19.75 28.04 20.19
C ARG A 265 -21.29 27.88 20.18
N ARG A 266 -21.78 26.92 20.99
CA ARG A 266 -23.16 26.62 21.48
C ARG A 266 -23.83 25.45 20.73
N ASN A 267 -24.47 24.45 21.38
CA ASN A 267 -24.76 24.15 22.78
C ASN A 267 -25.12 22.64 22.88
N GLY A 268 -24.83 22.00 24.01
CA GLY A 268 -25.29 20.64 24.33
C GLY A 268 -24.55 20.09 25.55
N LYS A 269 -25.09 20.38 26.75
CA LYS A 269 -24.58 19.92 28.05
C LYS A 269 -24.65 18.39 28.10
N ASP A 270 -23.51 17.74 28.35
CA ASP A 270 -23.31 16.45 29.08
C ASP A 270 -22.01 15.71 28.67
N ARG A 271 -20.91 16.42 28.43
CA ARG A 271 -19.59 15.82 28.14
C ARG A 271 -18.49 16.49 28.95
N ALA A 272 -18.48 16.26 30.26
CA ALA A 272 -17.41 16.77 31.14
C ALA A 272 -16.13 15.91 31.09
N ALA A 273 -16.15 14.70 30.50
CA ALA A 273 -14.99 13.79 30.43
C ALA A 273 -14.27 13.74 29.06
N GLU A 274 -14.95 14.06 27.95
CA GLU A 274 -14.35 14.10 26.60
C GLU A 274 -13.31 15.22 26.33
N PRO A 275 -13.38 16.43 26.97
CA PRO A 275 -12.43 17.50 26.69
C PRO A 275 -11.00 17.12 27.08
N ASP A 276 -10.85 16.31 28.15
CA ASP A 276 -9.55 15.94 28.71
C ASP A 276 -8.83 14.91 27.82
N LEU A 277 -9.52 13.85 27.41
CA LEU A 277 -8.96 12.80 26.53
C LEU A 277 -8.54 13.33 25.16
N THR A 278 -9.33 14.23 24.57
CA THR A 278 -9.00 14.85 23.28
C THR A 278 -7.72 15.68 23.39
N SER A 279 -7.56 16.43 24.49
CA SER A 279 -6.38 17.27 24.73
C SER A 279 -5.11 16.45 25.01
N ILE A 280 -5.22 15.34 25.74
CA ILE A 280 -4.13 14.41 26.02
C ILE A 280 -3.67 13.74 24.72
N PHE A 281 -4.61 13.26 23.90
CA PHE A 281 -4.29 12.63 22.61
C PHE A 281 -3.61 13.60 21.64
N ASP A 282 -4.12 14.84 21.52
CA ASP A 282 -3.52 15.84 20.63
C ASP A 282 -2.10 16.23 21.09
N ARG A 283 -1.80 16.17 22.39
CA ARG A 283 -0.44 16.35 22.93
C ARG A 283 0.47 15.19 22.52
N LEU A 284 0.04 13.94 22.71
CA LEU A 284 0.79 12.74 22.32
C LEU A 284 1.04 12.68 20.81
N ARG A 285 0.06 13.11 19.99
CA ARG A 285 0.19 13.17 18.54
C ARG A 285 1.25 14.17 18.07
N ARG A 286 1.53 15.22 18.84
CA ARG A 286 2.57 16.22 18.54
C ARG A 286 3.95 15.79 19.05
N ASP A 287 4.03 14.76 19.88
CA ASP A 287 5.28 14.26 20.45
C ASP A 287 6.17 13.60 19.38
N PRO A 288 7.38 14.12 19.12
CA PRO A 288 8.31 13.55 18.15
C PRO A 288 8.71 12.10 18.46
N SER A 289 8.88 11.73 19.72
CA SER A 289 9.33 10.40 20.14
C SER A 289 8.32 9.31 19.76
N LEU A 290 7.03 9.64 19.80
CA LEU A 290 5.96 8.75 19.38
C LEU A 290 5.75 8.75 17.86
N ARG A 291 5.95 9.91 17.20
CA ARG A 291 5.81 10.03 15.75
C ARG A 291 6.91 9.31 14.96
N PHE A 292 8.12 9.26 15.51
CA PHE A 292 9.27 8.63 14.85
C PHE A 292 9.49 7.18 15.30
N SER A 293 8.72 6.67 16.26
CA SER A 293 8.69 5.25 16.65
C SER A 293 7.62 4.47 15.87
N GLU A 294 7.91 3.22 15.50
CA GLU A 294 6.91 2.31 14.90
C GLU A 294 5.83 1.90 15.93
N THR A 295 6.25 1.63 17.17
CA THR A 295 5.36 1.34 18.30
C THR A 295 4.50 2.56 18.64
N GLY A 296 5.10 3.75 18.68
CA GLY A 296 4.38 5.02 18.93
C GLY A 296 3.35 5.33 17.85
N ARG A 297 3.70 5.19 16.56
CA ARG A 297 2.76 5.37 15.44
C ARG A 297 1.61 4.37 15.45
N SER A 298 1.87 3.12 15.86
CA SER A 298 0.84 2.09 15.94
C SER A 298 -0.17 2.39 17.06
N LEU A 299 0.29 2.81 18.24
CA LEU A 299 -0.56 3.24 19.34
C LEU A 299 -1.39 4.48 18.98
N LEU A 300 -0.78 5.49 18.34
CA LEU A 300 -1.49 6.70 17.92
C LEU A 300 -2.61 6.39 16.90
N ARG A 301 -2.39 5.44 15.98
CA ARG A 301 -3.42 5.01 15.01
C ARG A 301 -4.57 4.27 15.68
N MET A 302 -4.27 3.43 16.67
CA MET A 302 -5.29 2.71 17.45
C MET A 302 -6.21 3.68 18.19
N PHE A 303 -5.65 4.63 18.93
CA PHE A 303 -6.45 5.62 19.68
C PHE A 303 -7.21 6.60 18.78
N ASP A 304 -6.68 6.96 17.59
CA ASP A 304 -7.44 7.79 16.63
C ASP A 304 -8.66 7.04 16.08
N ALA A 305 -8.54 5.73 15.83
CA ALA A 305 -9.67 4.90 15.39
C ALA A 305 -10.77 4.78 16.47
N VAL A 306 -10.38 4.60 17.73
CA VAL A 306 -11.32 4.59 18.87
C VAL A 306 -12.01 5.96 18.99
N ARG A 307 -11.28 7.07 18.82
CA ARG A 307 -11.84 8.43 18.88
C ARG A 307 -12.85 8.70 17.78
N VAL A 308 -12.60 8.24 16.55
CA VAL A 308 -13.55 8.36 15.44
C VAL A 308 -14.81 7.54 15.72
N ALA A 309 -14.65 6.29 16.18
CA ALA A 309 -15.77 5.41 16.52
C ALA A 309 -16.67 5.99 17.63
N LEU A 310 -16.09 6.65 18.64
CA LEU A 310 -16.83 7.31 19.72
C LEU A 310 -17.54 8.60 19.25
N ARG A 311 -17.02 9.30 18.24
CA ARG A 311 -17.68 10.48 17.65
C ARG A 311 -18.90 10.12 16.82
N GLU A 312 -18.85 8.97 16.15
CA GLU A 312 -19.91 8.46 15.28
C GLU A 312 -20.80 7.41 15.97
N GLN A 313 -20.75 7.33 17.32
CA GLN A 313 -21.38 6.27 18.10
C GLN A 313 -22.88 6.07 17.80
N GLU A 314 -23.64 7.16 17.63
CA GLU A 314 -25.08 7.07 17.34
C GLU A 314 -25.36 6.47 15.95
N GLU A 315 -24.56 6.84 14.95
CA GLU A 315 -24.68 6.31 13.58
C GLU A 315 -24.25 4.84 13.51
N VAL A 316 -23.22 4.46 14.28
CA VAL A 316 -22.78 3.07 14.44
C VAL A 316 -23.87 2.21 15.10
N LEU A 317 -24.52 2.71 16.15
CA LEU A 317 -25.62 1.99 16.81
C LEU A 317 -26.85 1.81 15.91
N GLN A 318 -27.16 2.81 15.08
CA GLN A 318 -28.27 2.75 14.13
C GLN A 318 -28.00 1.83 12.93
N SER A 319 -26.76 1.76 12.46
CA SER A 319 -26.35 0.94 11.30
C SER A 319 -26.03 -0.52 11.65
N LEU A 320 -25.83 -0.85 12.93
CA LEU A 320 -25.53 -2.20 13.39
C LEU A 320 -26.75 -3.14 13.31
N PRO A 321 -26.64 -4.27 12.58
CA PRO A 321 -27.67 -5.30 12.54
C PRO A 321 -28.01 -5.83 13.95
N PRO A 322 -29.30 -6.05 14.29
CA PRO A 322 -29.71 -6.44 15.64
C PRO A 322 -29.00 -7.69 16.19
N HIS A 323 -28.76 -8.68 15.33
CA HIS A 323 -28.09 -9.93 15.71
C HIS A 323 -26.58 -9.78 15.98
N CYS A 324 -25.94 -8.71 15.49
CA CYS A 324 -24.52 -8.43 15.74
C CYS A 324 -24.29 -7.61 17.01
N ARG A 325 -25.33 -6.99 17.57
CA ARG A 325 -25.21 -6.04 18.69
C ARG A 325 -24.65 -6.71 19.94
N THR A 326 -25.10 -7.92 20.26
CA THR A 326 -24.63 -8.67 21.43
C THR A 326 -23.13 -9.00 21.33
N THR A 327 -22.69 -9.56 20.20
CA THR A 327 -21.27 -9.88 19.97
C THR A 327 -20.39 -8.64 19.91
N MET A 328 -20.88 -7.54 19.31
CA MET A 328 -20.14 -6.27 19.30
C MET A 328 -20.04 -5.64 20.69
N ALA A 329 -21.08 -5.79 21.52
CA ALA A 329 -21.04 -5.35 22.91
C ALA A 329 -20.03 -6.17 23.73
N GLU A 330 -20.04 -7.49 23.60
CA GLU A 330 -19.07 -8.40 24.26
C GLU A 330 -17.63 -8.06 23.87
N LEU A 331 -17.36 -7.87 22.57
CA LEU A 331 -16.04 -7.46 22.08
C LEU A 331 -15.63 -6.09 22.63
N SER A 332 -16.54 -5.12 22.63
CA SER A 332 -16.26 -3.76 23.14
C SER A 332 -15.92 -3.79 24.63
N CYS A 333 -16.67 -4.55 25.43
CA CYS A 333 -16.39 -4.76 26.86
C CYS A 333 -15.04 -5.46 27.07
N GLY A 334 -14.74 -6.51 26.29
CA GLY A 334 -13.46 -7.21 26.36
C GLY A 334 -12.27 -6.29 26.06
N TYR A 335 -12.36 -5.48 25.00
CA TYR A 335 -11.31 -4.52 24.66
C TYR A 335 -11.18 -3.37 25.67
N ALA A 336 -12.28 -2.91 26.26
CA ALA A 336 -12.25 -1.93 27.34
C ALA A 336 -11.47 -2.44 28.55
N GLN A 337 -11.68 -3.71 28.92
CA GLN A 337 -10.94 -4.36 30.01
C GLN A 337 -9.43 -4.45 29.71
N VAL A 338 -9.07 -4.88 28.49
CA VAL A 338 -7.65 -4.95 28.06
C VAL A 338 -6.98 -3.58 28.09
N LEU A 339 -7.67 -2.54 27.62
CA LEU A 339 -7.15 -1.17 27.65
C LEU A 339 -7.03 -0.62 29.07
N GLN A 340 -7.92 -1.02 29.98
CA GLN A 340 -7.83 -0.67 31.40
C GLN A 340 -6.58 -1.28 32.04
N THR A 341 -6.37 -2.59 31.87
CA THR A 341 -5.17 -3.28 32.37
C THR A 341 -3.89 -2.65 31.80
N PHE A 342 -3.85 -2.39 30.50
CA PHE A 342 -2.71 -1.72 29.87
C PHE A 342 -2.44 -0.32 30.47
N GLY A 343 -3.50 0.45 30.74
CA GLY A 343 -3.38 1.75 31.41
C GLY A 343 -2.84 1.66 32.84
N GLU A 344 -3.17 0.61 33.57
CA GLU A 344 -2.64 0.33 34.91
C GLU A 344 -1.16 -0.06 34.87
N GLU A 345 -0.77 -0.94 33.95
CA GLU A 345 0.64 -1.33 33.73
C GLU A 345 1.52 -0.13 33.40
N LEU A 346 1.04 0.79 32.57
CA LEU A 346 1.76 2.03 32.24
C LEU A 346 1.98 2.93 33.46
N LYS A 347 1.00 3.00 34.39
CA LYS A 347 1.13 3.77 35.64
C LYS A 347 2.18 3.13 36.56
N VAL A 348 2.14 1.81 36.70
CA VAL A 348 3.10 1.04 37.51
C VAL A 348 4.52 1.21 36.94
N ALA A 349 4.71 1.08 35.63
CA ALA A 349 6.00 1.27 34.98
C ALA A 349 6.55 2.69 35.15
N GLN A 350 5.69 3.71 35.13
CA GLN A 350 6.07 5.10 35.36
C GLN A 350 6.50 5.35 36.81
N GLN A 351 5.81 4.74 37.79
CA GLN A 351 6.15 4.84 39.21
C GLN A 351 7.47 4.13 39.53
N ALA A 352 7.69 2.91 39.03
CA ALA A 352 8.93 2.17 39.20
C ALA A 352 10.14 2.94 38.61
N LYS A 353 9.97 3.58 37.45
CA LYS A 353 11.00 4.43 36.84
C LYS A 353 11.31 5.68 37.67
N ALA A 354 10.30 6.26 38.33
CA ALA A 354 10.49 7.40 39.21
C ALA A 354 11.20 7.04 40.53
N GLU A 355 10.96 5.84 41.08
CA GLU A 355 11.65 5.32 42.26
C GLU A 355 13.12 4.97 41.98
N LEU A 356 13.39 4.31 40.85
CA LEU A 356 14.76 4.03 40.38
C LEU A 356 15.57 5.31 40.15
N SER A 357 14.95 6.35 39.60
CA SER A 357 15.59 7.66 39.40
C SER A 357 15.85 8.44 40.70
N ARG A 358 15.10 8.15 41.78
CA ARG A 358 15.35 8.73 43.11
C ARG A 358 16.45 7.97 43.86
N ALA A 359 16.51 6.65 43.72
CA ALA A 359 17.53 5.81 44.32
C ALA A 359 18.93 5.98 43.69
N SER A 360 19.03 6.47 42.45
CA SER A 360 20.32 6.77 41.80
C SER A 360 20.83 8.20 42.04
N ALA A 361 20.04 9.04 42.72
CA ALA A 361 20.33 10.46 42.92
C ALA A 361 20.60 10.84 44.39
N GLY A 362 20.45 9.89 45.31
CA GLY A 362 20.91 9.96 46.70
C GLY A 362 22.00 8.94 46.93
#